data_AF-A0A316RV03-F1
#
_entry.id   AF-A0A316RV03-F1
#
_cell.length_a   1.000
_cell.length_b   1.000
_cell.length_c   1.000
_cell.angle_alpha   90.00
_cell.angle_beta   90.00
_cell.angle_gamma   90.00
#
_symmetry.space_group_name_H-M   'P 1'
#
loop_
_entity.id
_entity.type
_entity.pdbx_description
1 polymer ?
#
loop_
_entity_poly.entity_id
_entity_poly.type
_entity_poly.pdbx_seq_one_letter_code
_entity_poly.pdbx_strand_id
1 'polypeptide(L)'
;MEAIMKSTTRGQLARAGAAIAVAVAGMPTAALAEGVGADILIPKPAEFIPALIAFLIIWIVLAKLVWPQVLSMMDKRQEKIQEDLDAAEKSRLDAAESAKSYEQKIVEAHQQADEIISKAKKEAEEERSAILAKAQKEAADVIAKAHGAVDSERHKAMIELSGSVVDLSVEIATKIIGNDLTEDQQRKLAEKYLAEVSAPNGD
;
A
#
# COMPACT_ATOMS: atom_id res chain seq x y z
N MET A 1 -7.64 47.93 -41.72
CA MET A 1 -7.85 46.65 -42.42
C MET A 1 -9.14 46.06 -41.89
N GLU A 2 -10.27 46.26 -42.57
CA GLU A 2 -10.67 45.44 -43.73
C GLU A 2 -10.52 43.95 -43.41
N ALA A 3 -11.49 43.08 -43.60
CA ALA A 3 -12.71 43.15 -44.37
C ALA A 3 -13.40 41.79 -44.14
N ILE A 4 -14.71 41.79 -43.92
CA ILE A 4 -15.70 41.21 -44.85
C ILE A 4 -16.02 39.72 -44.64
N MET A 5 -17.34 39.50 -44.45
CA MET A 5 -18.15 38.33 -44.77
C MET A 5 -17.73 36.96 -44.21
N LYS A 6 -18.59 36.45 -43.31
CA LYS A 6 -19.55 35.46 -43.79
C LYS A 6 -20.92 35.63 -43.12
N SER A 7 -21.87 35.93 -43.98
CA SER A 7 -23.31 36.03 -43.75
C SER A 7 -23.94 34.67 -43.45
N THR A 8 -25.14 34.73 -42.84
CA THR A 8 -26.18 33.68 -42.86
C THR A 8 -25.87 32.48 -41.96
N THR A 9 -26.62 32.21 -40.88
CA THR A 9 -27.97 31.65 -40.95
C THR A 9 -28.70 31.77 -39.60
N ARG A 10 -29.72 32.63 -39.59
CA ARG A 10 -31.03 32.55 -38.90
C ARG A 10 -31.16 31.62 -37.69
N GLY A 11 -31.21 32.22 -36.50
CA GLY A 11 -32.07 31.75 -35.41
C GLY A 11 -33.54 31.99 -35.78
N GLN A 12 -34.22 30.95 -36.26
CA GLN A 12 -35.68 30.87 -36.22
C GLN A 12 -36.08 30.11 -34.94
N LEU A 13 -37.33 30.31 -34.50
CA LEU A 13 -37.97 29.74 -33.32
C LEU A 13 -37.95 30.63 -32.07
N ALA A 14 -38.31 31.89 -32.25
CA ALA A 14 -39.10 32.58 -31.24
C ALA A 14 -40.37 33.11 -31.92
N ARG A 15 -41.52 32.74 -31.35
CA ARG A 15 -42.87 33.25 -31.66
C ARG A 15 -43.58 32.58 -32.84
N ALA A 16 -43.99 31.33 -32.65
CA ALA A 16 -45.20 30.81 -33.26
C ALA A 16 -46.40 31.07 -32.31
N GLY A 17 -46.67 32.35 -32.04
CA GLY A 17 -48.00 32.82 -31.65
C GLY A 17 -48.67 33.24 -32.94
N ALA A 18 -49.46 32.36 -33.53
CA ALA A 18 -50.11 32.61 -34.81
C ALA A 18 -50.95 33.90 -34.72
N ALA A 19 -50.59 34.85 -35.56
CA ALA A 19 -51.29 36.10 -35.75
C ALA A 19 -52.71 35.81 -36.28
N ILE A 20 -53.72 36.22 -35.52
CA ILE A 20 -54.96 36.70 -36.11
C ILE A 20 -54.84 38.22 -36.11
N ALA A 21 -54.15 38.74 -37.13
CA ALA A 21 -54.18 40.16 -37.45
C ALA A 21 -55.47 40.42 -38.24
N VAL A 22 -56.53 40.80 -37.53
CA VAL A 22 -57.69 41.43 -38.19
C VAL A 22 -57.28 42.87 -38.46
N ALA A 23 -57.01 43.17 -39.72
CA ALA A 23 -56.83 44.54 -40.20
C ALA A 23 -58.17 45.29 -40.09
N VAL A 24 -58.37 46.04 -38.99
CA VAL A 24 -59.47 47.01 -38.84
C VAL A 24 -58.89 48.43 -38.95
N ALA A 25 -58.34 48.76 -40.10
CA ALA A 25 -57.93 50.13 -40.40
C ALA A 25 -58.08 50.36 -41.92
N GLY A 26 -59.28 50.72 -42.37
CA GLY A 26 -59.46 51.22 -43.74
C GLY A 26 -60.75 50.86 -44.47
N MET A 27 -61.93 50.95 -43.84
CA MET A 27 -63.19 51.05 -44.58
C MET A 27 -64.07 52.19 -44.04
N PRO A 28 -64.75 52.94 -44.93
CA PRO A 28 -65.31 54.25 -44.64
C PRO A 28 -66.54 54.17 -43.72
N THR A 29 -66.52 55.02 -42.71
CA THR A 29 -67.68 55.51 -41.96
C THR A 29 -68.64 56.21 -42.91
N ALA A 30 -69.75 55.56 -43.27
CA ALA A 30 -71.08 56.16 -43.54
C ALA A 30 -71.93 55.24 -44.43
N ALA A 31 -72.67 54.30 -43.83
CA ALA A 31 -73.94 53.82 -44.37
C ALA A 31 -74.68 53.01 -43.29
N LEU A 32 -75.80 53.57 -42.81
CA LEU A 32 -76.86 52.94 -41.99
C LEU A 32 -76.45 52.68 -40.51
N ALA A 33 -76.90 53.42 -39.48
CA ALA A 33 -78.11 54.21 -39.31
C ALA A 33 -79.40 53.47 -39.68
N GLU A 34 -79.60 52.27 -39.11
CA GLU A 34 -80.92 51.77 -38.72
C GLU A 34 -80.81 51.06 -37.36
N GLY A 35 -81.65 51.47 -36.40
CA GLY A 35 -82.12 50.61 -35.30
C GLY A 35 -81.17 50.30 -34.14
N VAL A 36 -80.80 51.30 -33.34
CA VAL A 36 -80.41 51.03 -31.93
C VAL A 36 -81.68 50.74 -31.15
N GLY A 37 -82.13 49.50 -31.14
CA GLY A 37 -83.35 49.09 -30.44
C GLY A 37 -83.31 47.62 -30.05
N ALA A 38 -83.23 47.35 -28.74
CA ALA A 38 -83.54 46.08 -28.05
C ALA A 38 -82.89 44.76 -28.51
N ASP A 39 -82.14 44.73 -29.62
CA ASP A 39 -81.51 43.52 -30.19
C ASP A 39 -80.12 43.23 -29.59
N ILE A 40 -79.57 44.16 -28.79
CA ILE A 40 -78.28 44.01 -28.10
C ILE A 40 -78.43 43.39 -26.70
N LEU A 41 -79.66 43.41 -26.15
CA LEU A 41 -79.96 42.93 -24.80
C LEU A 41 -80.55 41.51 -24.81
N ILE A 42 -81.13 41.08 -25.93
CA ILE A 42 -81.51 39.69 -26.19
C ILE A 42 -80.70 39.23 -27.41
N PRO A 43 -79.61 38.49 -27.22
CA PRO A 43 -78.84 37.98 -28.35
C PRO A 43 -79.76 37.12 -29.21
N LYS A 44 -79.76 37.38 -30.52
CA LYS A 44 -80.42 36.49 -31.48
C LYS A 44 -79.86 35.08 -31.29
N PRO A 45 -80.71 34.03 -31.17
CA PRO A 45 -80.22 32.65 -31.04
C PRO A 45 -79.32 32.22 -32.20
N ALA A 46 -79.37 32.94 -33.33
CA ALA A 46 -78.51 32.75 -34.49
C ALA A 46 -77.02 33.10 -34.25
N GLU A 47 -76.69 34.02 -33.34
CA GLU A 47 -75.29 34.39 -33.03
C GLU A 47 -74.66 33.49 -31.94
N PHE A 48 -75.50 32.84 -31.13
CA PHE A 48 -75.06 31.90 -30.11
C PHE A 48 -74.43 30.63 -30.71
N ILE A 49 -74.95 30.15 -31.84
CA ILE A 49 -74.43 28.93 -32.52
C ILE A 49 -72.97 29.09 -32.98
N PRO A 50 -72.57 30.12 -33.76
CA PRO A 50 -71.19 30.30 -34.17
C PRO A 50 -70.26 30.63 -32.98
N ALA A 51 -70.75 31.35 -31.96
CA ALA A 51 -69.99 31.59 -30.74
C ALA A 51 -69.71 30.29 -29.96
N LEU A 52 -70.70 29.40 -29.86
CA LEU A 52 -70.57 28.09 -29.23
C LEU A 52 -69.60 27.19 -30.00
N ILE A 53 -69.65 27.21 -31.34
CA ILE A 53 -68.71 26.48 -32.20
C ILE A 53 -67.28 27.01 -31.99
N ALA A 54 -67.07 28.34 -31.98
CA ALA A 54 -65.76 28.93 -31.71
C ALA A 54 -65.24 28.56 -30.31
N PHE A 55 -66.10 28.59 -29.29
CA PHE A 55 -65.77 28.16 -27.94
C PHE A 55 -65.38 26.68 -27.88
N LEU A 56 -66.15 25.79 -28.53
CA LEU A 56 -65.85 24.36 -28.61
C LEU A 56 -64.53 24.08 -29.32
N ILE A 57 -64.23 24.79 -30.41
CA ILE A 57 -62.95 24.66 -31.11
C ILE A 57 -61.80 25.04 -30.19
N ILE A 58 -61.88 26.19 -29.50
CA ILE A 58 -60.85 26.62 -28.54
C ILE A 58 -60.72 25.63 -27.39
N TRP A 59 -61.85 25.14 -26.85
CA TRP A 59 -61.87 24.18 -25.75
C TRP A 59 -61.19 22.86 -26.15
N ILE A 60 -61.48 22.33 -27.34
CA ILE A 60 -60.84 21.11 -27.85
C ILE A 60 -59.33 21.32 -28.03
N VAL A 61 -58.91 22.47 -28.56
CA VAL A 61 -57.49 22.81 -28.73
C VAL A 61 -56.80 22.88 -27.36
N LEU A 62 -57.39 23.55 -26.37
CA LEU A 62 -56.84 23.65 -25.02
C LEU A 62 -56.78 22.28 -24.31
N ALA A 63 -57.86 21.50 -24.39
CA ALA A 63 -57.91 20.16 -23.79
C ALA A 63 -56.86 19.23 -24.41
N LYS A 64 -56.65 19.31 -25.73
CA LYS A 64 -55.68 18.44 -26.43
C LYS A 64 -54.23 18.89 -26.28
N LEU A 65 -53.94 20.19 -26.15
CA LEU A 65 -52.57 20.71 -26.11
C LEU A 65 -52.09 21.10 -24.70
N VAL A 66 -52.90 21.77 -23.90
CA VAL A 66 -52.47 22.31 -22.60
C VAL A 66 -52.52 21.24 -21.52
N TRP A 67 -53.59 20.45 -21.46
CA TRP A 67 -53.75 19.40 -20.46
C TRP A 67 -52.58 18.39 -20.42
N PRO A 68 -52.13 17.80 -21.56
CA PRO A 68 -51.00 16.87 -21.52
C PRO A 68 -49.67 17.55 -21.15
N GLN A 69 -49.47 18.82 -21.47
CA GLN A 69 -48.25 19.55 -21.09
C GLN A 69 -48.18 19.79 -19.58
N VAL A 70 -49.31 20.12 -18.95
CA VAL A 70 -49.38 20.32 -17.49
C VAL A 70 -49.19 19.00 -16.74
N LEU A 71 -49.86 17.93 -17.16
CA LEU A 71 -49.68 16.59 -16.60
C LEU A 71 -48.22 16.13 -16.74
N SER A 72 -47.63 16.26 -17.93
CA SER A 72 -46.22 15.89 -18.17
C SER A 72 -45.25 16.67 -17.27
N MET A 73 -45.51 17.95 -16.99
CA MET A 73 -44.68 18.73 -16.06
C MET A 73 -44.82 18.27 -14.61
N MET A 74 -46.01 17.84 -14.19
CA MET A 74 -46.24 17.27 -12.85
C MET A 74 -45.57 15.90 -12.72
N ASP A 75 -45.74 15.03 -13.71
CA ASP A 75 -45.12 13.70 -13.75
C ASP A 75 -43.60 13.82 -13.70
N LYS A 76 -43.00 14.71 -14.50
CA LYS A 76 -41.54 14.98 -14.47
C LYS A 76 -41.07 15.48 -13.10
N ARG A 77 -41.86 16.31 -12.42
CA ARG A 77 -41.51 16.77 -11.06
C ARG A 77 -41.57 15.61 -10.07
N GLN A 78 -42.60 14.79 -10.15
CA GLN A 78 -42.76 13.62 -9.29
C GLN A 78 -41.63 12.60 -9.52
N GLU A 79 -41.34 12.28 -10.77
CA GLU A 79 -40.24 11.38 -11.17
C GLU A 79 -38.90 11.91 -10.68
N LYS A 80 -38.62 13.21 -10.88
CA LYS A 80 -37.37 13.82 -10.40
C LYS A 80 -37.25 13.78 -8.87
N ILE A 81 -38.34 14.02 -8.14
CA ILE A 81 -38.32 13.92 -6.67
C ILE A 81 -38.06 12.48 -6.24
N GLN A 82 -38.69 11.51 -6.88
CA GLN A 82 -38.47 10.10 -6.58
C GLN A 82 -37.02 9.71 -6.87
N GLU A 83 -36.48 10.11 -8.03
CA GLU A 83 -35.09 9.84 -8.40
C GLU A 83 -34.10 10.51 -7.44
N ASP A 84 -34.32 11.77 -7.07
CA ASP A 84 -33.48 12.49 -6.11
C ASP A 84 -33.52 11.81 -4.72
N LEU A 85 -34.68 11.31 -4.28
CA LEU A 85 -34.84 10.58 -3.02
C LEU A 85 -34.16 9.20 -3.05
N ASP A 86 -34.36 8.44 -4.12
CA ASP A 86 -33.74 7.12 -4.31
C ASP A 86 -32.21 7.25 -4.40
N ALA A 87 -31.72 8.27 -5.10
CA ALA A 87 -30.29 8.58 -5.19
C ALA A 87 -29.71 8.98 -3.83
N ALA A 88 -30.43 9.78 -3.04
CA ALA A 88 -30.01 10.16 -1.69
C ALA A 88 -29.99 8.96 -0.74
N GLU A 89 -30.99 8.09 -0.79
CA GLU A 89 -31.04 6.87 0.02
C GLU A 89 -29.91 5.93 -0.37
N LYS A 90 -29.70 5.68 -1.66
CA LYS A 90 -28.59 4.87 -2.15
C LYS A 90 -27.24 5.43 -1.73
N SER A 91 -27.03 6.74 -1.88
CA SER A 91 -25.79 7.38 -1.44
C SER A 91 -25.55 7.23 0.06
N ARG A 92 -26.61 7.31 0.87
CA ARG A 92 -26.54 7.10 2.32
C ARG A 92 -26.18 5.65 2.67
N LEU A 93 -26.77 4.69 1.96
CA LEU A 93 -26.47 3.25 2.14
C LEU A 93 -25.03 2.94 1.73
N ASP A 94 -24.60 3.39 0.55
CA ASP A 94 -23.24 3.20 0.05
C ASP A 94 -22.21 3.82 0.99
N ALA A 95 -22.49 5.01 1.55
CA ALA A 95 -21.63 5.66 2.54
C ALA A 95 -21.58 4.87 3.86
N ALA A 96 -22.70 4.36 4.34
CA ALA A 96 -22.76 3.54 5.55
C ALA A 96 -22.03 2.20 5.38
N GLU A 97 -22.20 1.54 4.23
CA GLU A 97 -21.48 0.30 3.90
C GLU A 97 -19.97 0.55 3.78
N SER A 98 -19.58 1.62 3.08
CA SER A 98 -18.18 2.02 2.96
C SER A 98 -17.56 2.30 4.33
N ALA A 99 -18.24 3.05 5.20
CA ALA A 99 -17.78 3.33 6.56
C ALA A 99 -17.58 2.04 7.36
N LYS A 100 -18.53 1.10 7.29
CA LYS A 100 -18.43 -0.21 7.94
C LYS A 100 -17.25 -1.03 7.38
N SER A 101 -17.04 -1.02 6.06
CA SER A 101 -15.90 -1.70 5.43
C SER A 101 -14.57 -1.09 5.89
N TYR A 102 -14.47 0.24 6.00
CA TYR A 102 -13.27 0.90 6.52
C TYR A 102 -13.00 0.55 7.98
N GLU A 103 -14.03 0.54 8.83
CA GLU A 103 -13.89 0.14 10.23
C GLU A 103 -13.40 -1.31 10.35
N GLN A 104 -13.98 -2.22 9.56
CA GLN A 104 -13.51 -3.62 9.49
C GLN A 104 -12.05 -3.72 9.03
N LYS A 105 -11.65 -2.98 8.00
CA LYS A 105 -10.26 -2.94 7.51
C LYS A 105 -9.29 -2.40 8.56
N ILE A 106 -9.71 -1.42 9.35
CA ILE A 106 -8.89 -0.88 10.45
C ILE A 106 -8.69 -1.95 11.52
N VAL A 107 -9.76 -2.65 11.93
CA VAL A 107 -9.67 -3.75 12.91
C VAL A 107 -8.78 -4.87 12.39
N GLU A 108 -8.94 -5.27 11.12
CA GLU A 108 -8.11 -6.28 10.48
C GLU A 108 -6.64 -5.85 10.41
N ALA A 109 -6.36 -4.60 10.04
CA ALA A 109 -5.01 -4.06 10.01
C ALA A 109 -4.35 -4.05 11.40
N HIS A 110 -5.11 -3.75 12.46
CA HIS A 110 -4.60 -3.85 13.84
C HIS A 110 -4.29 -5.30 14.23
N GLN A 111 -5.17 -6.25 13.89
CA GLN A 111 -4.93 -7.67 14.15
C GLN A 111 -3.69 -8.18 13.42
N GLN A 112 -3.53 -7.83 12.14
CA GLN A 112 -2.34 -8.18 11.36
C GLN A 112 -1.07 -7.54 11.94
N ALA A 113 -1.13 -6.28 12.38
CA ALA A 113 0.00 -5.62 13.03
C ALA A 113 0.40 -6.32 14.33
N ASP A 114 -0.56 -6.69 15.17
CA ASP A 114 -0.31 -7.43 16.41
C ASP A 114 0.26 -8.82 16.14
N GLU A 115 -0.23 -9.51 15.10
CA GLU A 115 0.31 -10.79 14.66
C GLU A 115 1.76 -10.67 14.17
N ILE A 116 2.06 -9.67 13.35
CA ILE A 116 3.42 -9.38 12.88
C ILE A 116 4.35 -9.10 14.07
N ILE A 117 3.92 -8.28 15.02
CA ILE A 117 4.72 -7.95 16.21
C ILE A 117 4.95 -9.19 17.07
N SER A 118 3.92 -10.01 17.28
CA SER A 118 4.02 -11.26 18.05
C SER A 118 4.98 -12.24 17.38
N LYS A 119 4.86 -12.42 16.06
CA LYS A 119 5.74 -13.27 15.26
C LYS A 119 7.19 -12.77 15.30
N ALA A 120 7.41 -11.47 15.10
CA ALA A 120 8.74 -10.87 15.15
C ALA A 120 9.39 -11.03 16.54
N LYS A 121 8.63 -10.87 17.63
CA LYS A 121 9.13 -11.12 18.99
C LYS A 121 9.51 -12.57 19.21
N LYS A 122 8.69 -13.51 18.71
CA LYS A 122 8.97 -14.94 18.81
C LYS A 122 10.24 -15.31 18.03
N GLU A 123 10.34 -14.88 16.78
CA GLU A 123 11.53 -15.09 15.94
C GLU A 123 12.78 -14.46 16.56
N ALA A 124 12.66 -13.25 17.13
CA ALA A 124 13.78 -12.59 17.80
C ALA A 124 14.26 -13.36 19.05
N GLU A 125 13.35 -13.92 19.85
CA GLU A 125 13.72 -14.71 21.02
C GLU A 125 14.32 -16.07 20.63
N GLU A 126 13.79 -16.72 19.59
CA GLU A 126 14.36 -17.95 19.02
C GLU A 126 15.78 -17.71 18.49
N GLU A 127 15.98 -16.65 17.71
CA GLU A 127 17.28 -16.26 17.17
C GLU A 127 18.26 -15.89 18.29
N ARG A 128 17.79 -15.13 19.29
CA ARG A 128 18.60 -14.80 20.48
C ARG A 128 19.07 -16.06 21.21
N SER A 129 18.16 -17.01 21.43
CA SER A 129 18.49 -18.29 22.07
C SER A 129 19.50 -19.09 21.22
N ALA A 130 19.32 -19.12 19.89
CA ALA A 130 20.23 -19.80 18.97
C ALA A 130 21.64 -19.16 18.98
N ILE A 131 21.72 -17.83 18.95
CA ILE A 131 22.99 -17.09 19.04
C ILE A 131 23.67 -17.37 20.38
N LEU A 132 22.95 -17.33 21.49
CA LEU A 132 23.52 -17.62 22.81
C LEU A 132 24.03 -19.06 22.91
N ALA A 133 23.25 -20.04 22.42
CA ALA A 133 23.67 -21.44 22.39
C ALA A 133 24.93 -21.64 21.52
N LYS A 134 24.98 -21.00 20.36
CA LYS A 134 26.15 -21.02 19.47
C LYS A 134 27.36 -20.37 20.13
N ALA A 135 27.21 -19.21 20.75
CA ALA A 135 28.28 -18.51 21.45
C ALA A 135 28.83 -19.33 22.62
N GLN A 136 27.96 -19.99 23.39
CA GLN A 136 28.39 -20.89 24.47
C GLN A 136 29.18 -22.10 23.93
N LYS A 137 28.71 -22.69 22.83
CA LYS A 137 29.41 -23.79 22.16
C LYS A 137 30.79 -23.36 21.65
N GLU A 138 30.86 -22.22 20.96
CA GLU A 138 32.12 -21.66 20.46
C GLU A 138 33.08 -21.32 21.60
N ALA A 139 32.59 -20.74 22.69
CA ALA A 139 33.39 -20.49 23.88
C ALA A 139 33.95 -21.78 24.49
N ALA A 140 33.13 -22.83 24.61
CA ALA A 140 33.57 -24.13 25.08
C ALA A 140 34.63 -24.75 24.15
N ASP A 141 34.44 -24.66 22.84
CA ASP A 141 35.40 -25.15 21.85
C ASP A 141 36.74 -24.39 21.92
N VAL A 142 36.70 -23.06 22.13
CA VAL A 142 37.91 -22.24 22.32
C VAL A 142 38.65 -22.64 23.58
N ILE A 143 37.94 -22.84 24.70
CA ILE A 143 38.53 -23.29 25.96
C ILE A 143 39.17 -24.68 25.80
N ALA A 144 38.48 -25.62 25.16
CA ALA A 144 39.01 -26.96 24.89
C ALA A 144 40.28 -26.92 24.03
N LYS A 145 40.28 -26.09 22.97
CA LYS A 145 41.48 -25.87 22.14
C LYS A 145 42.62 -25.23 22.91
N ALA A 146 42.33 -24.26 23.77
CA ALA A 146 43.34 -23.61 24.61
C ALA A 146 43.99 -24.59 25.59
N HIS A 147 43.20 -25.47 26.23
CA HIS A 147 43.74 -26.53 27.08
C HIS A 147 44.64 -27.49 26.29
N GLY A 148 44.20 -27.95 25.12
CA GLY A 148 45.04 -28.82 24.27
C GLY A 148 46.34 -28.14 23.81
N ALA A 149 46.30 -26.84 23.51
CA ALA A 149 47.50 -26.08 23.17
C ALA A 149 48.45 -25.93 24.36
N VAL A 150 47.93 -25.64 25.56
CA VAL A 150 48.71 -25.56 26.80
C VAL A 150 49.37 -26.90 27.13
N ASP A 151 48.67 -28.01 26.99
CA ASP A 151 49.22 -29.34 27.27
C ASP A 151 50.34 -29.70 26.28
N SER A 152 50.15 -29.39 24.99
CA SER A 152 51.18 -29.57 23.96
C SER A 152 52.42 -28.72 24.24
N GLU A 153 52.23 -27.45 24.61
CA GLU A 153 53.33 -26.53 24.90
C GLU A 153 54.07 -26.92 26.19
N ARG A 154 53.35 -27.40 27.22
CA ARG A 154 53.94 -27.95 28.43
C ARG A 154 54.81 -29.17 28.13
N HIS A 155 54.35 -30.05 27.23
CA HIS A 155 55.12 -31.22 26.82
C HIS A 155 56.41 -30.81 26.09
N LYS A 156 56.34 -29.86 25.16
CA LYS A 156 57.53 -29.30 24.49
C LYS A 156 58.50 -28.67 25.48
N ALA A 157 58.02 -27.83 26.40
CA ALA A 157 58.85 -27.19 27.42
C ALA A 157 59.55 -28.23 28.32
N MET A 158 58.89 -29.35 28.63
CA MET A 158 59.49 -30.45 29.40
C MET A 158 60.61 -31.16 28.62
N ILE A 159 60.41 -31.38 27.31
CA ILE A 159 61.45 -31.96 26.44
C ILE A 159 62.65 -31.02 26.34
N GLU A 160 62.42 -29.74 26.11
CA GLU A 160 63.48 -28.72 26.01
C GLU A 160 64.26 -28.56 27.32
N LEU A 161 63.56 -28.57 28.47
CA LEU A 161 64.18 -28.56 29.79
C LEU A 161 65.02 -29.82 30.02
N SER A 162 64.51 -30.99 29.63
CA SER A 162 65.24 -32.26 29.77
C SER A 162 66.51 -32.25 28.93
N GLY A 163 66.47 -31.74 27.70
CA GLY A 163 67.65 -31.54 26.86
C GLY A 163 68.66 -30.61 27.50
N SER A 164 68.20 -29.45 27.98
CA SER A 164 69.06 -28.46 28.66
C SER A 164 69.75 -29.03 29.92
N VAL A 165 69.05 -29.88 30.68
CA VAL A 165 69.62 -30.55 31.87
C VAL A 165 70.68 -31.58 31.48
N VAL A 166 70.47 -32.32 30.39
CA VAL A 166 71.47 -33.26 29.85
C VAL A 166 72.72 -32.50 29.41
N ASP A 167 72.56 -31.43 28.62
CA ASP A 167 73.68 -30.62 28.14
C ASP A 167 74.49 -30.02 29.31
N LEU A 168 73.80 -29.47 30.31
CA LEU A 168 74.45 -28.95 31.52
C LEU A 168 75.18 -30.06 32.31
N SER A 169 74.60 -31.25 32.38
CA SER A 169 75.23 -32.40 33.05
C SER A 169 76.51 -32.84 32.34
N VAL A 170 76.51 -32.86 31.00
CA VAL A 170 77.69 -33.14 30.16
C VAL A 170 78.75 -32.06 30.33
N GLU A 171 78.36 -30.79 30.38
CA GLU A 171 79.28 -29.67 30.61
C GLU A 171 79.96 -29.80 31.99
N ILE A 172 79.21 -30.08 33.05
CA ILE A 172 79.73 -30.30 34.40
C ILE A 172 80.69 -31.49 34.43
N ALA A 173 80.31 -32.63 33.83
CA ALA A 173 81.16 -33.82 33.76
C ALA A 173 82.47 -33.54 33.01
N THR A 174 82.40 -32.82 31.88
CA THR A 174 83.56 -32.41 31.09
C THR A 174 84.48 -31.50 31.91
N LYS A 175 83.92 -30.57 32.69
CA LYS A 175 84.68 -29.66 33.53
C LYS A 175 85.36 -30.36 34.71
N ILE A 176 84.70 -31.33 35.33
CA ILE A 176 85.29 -32.17 36.40
C ILE A 176 86.46 -32.99 35.85
N ILE A 177 86.28 -33.64 34.69
CA ILE A 177 87.36 -34.39 34.02
C ILE A 177 88.49 -33.44 33.59
N GLY A 178 88.17 -32.24 33.10
CA GLY A 178 89.16 -31.28 32.61
C GLY A 178 90.03 -30.65 33.71
N ASN A 179 89.54 -30.53 34.94
CA ASN A 179 90.25 -29.81 36.00
C ASN A 179 91.04 -30.70 36.98
N ASP A 180 90.73 -31.99 37.12
CA ASP A 180 91.26 -32.84 38.21
C ASP A 180 92.02 -34.11 37.76
N LEU A 181 92.37 -34.29 36.47
CA LEU A 181 93.18 -35.45 36.07
C LEU A 181 94.68 -35.24 36.29
N THR A 182 95.21 -35.90 37.33
CA THR A 182 96.64 -36.14 37.51
C THR A 182 97.15 -37.28 36.60
N GLU A 183 98.44 -37.30 36.28
CA GLU A 183 99.09 -38.29 35.38
C GLU A 183 98.78 -39.75 35.80
N ASP A 184 98.69 -40.02 37.10
CA ASP A 184 98.36 -41.34 37.66
C ASP A 184 96.92 -41.78 37.38
N GLN A 185 95.96 -40.84 37.35
CA GLN A 185 94.56 -41.16 37.04
C GLN A 185 94.34 -41.42 35.55
N GLN A 186 95.07 -40.70 34.67
CA GLN A 186 95.08 -40.97 33.23
C GLN A 186 95.62 -42.38 32.93
N ARG A 187 96.68 -42.80 33.62
CA ARG A 187 97.27 -44.14 33.48
C ARG A 187 96.32 -45.24 33.95
N LYS A 188 95.65 -45.06 35.09
CA LYS A 188 94.60 -45.98 35.59
C LYS A 188 93.40 -46.08 34.66
N LEU A 189 92.97 -44.98 34.05
CA LEU A 189 91.84 -44.99 33.11
C LEU A 189 92.22 -45.71 31.81
N ALA A 190 93.45 -45.51 31.31
CA ALA A 190 93.98 -46.24 30.16
C ALA A 190 94.14 -47.74 30.44
N GLU A 191 94.63 -48.13 31.62
CA GLU A 191 94.68 -49.54 32.05
C GLU A 191 93.29 -50.16 32.16
N LYS A 192 92.29 -49.41 32.65
CA LYS A 192 90.90 -49.88 32.75
C LYS A 192 90.24 -50.06 31.37
N TYR A 193 90.42 -49.12 30.44
CA TYR A 193 89.98 -49.27 29.05
C TYR A 193 90.69 -50.44 28.35
N LEU A 194 92.00 -50.59 28.57
CA LEU A 194 92.76 -51.71 28.02
C LEU A 194 92.30 -53.04 28.62
N ALA A 195 91.92 -53.08 29.89
CA ALA A 195 91.36 -54.26 30.55
C ALA A 195 89.93 -54.57 30.09
N GLU A 196 89.11 -53.57 29.76
CA GLU A 196 87.73 -53.75 29.29
C GLU A 196 87.67 -54.12 27.80
N VAL A 197 88.64 -53.67 27.00
CA VAL A 197 88.84 -54.07 25.59
C VAL A 197 89.63 -55.37 25.44
N SER A 198 90.51 -55.70 26.40
CA SER A 198 91.24 -56.99 26.43
C SER A 198 90.53 -58.08 27.23
N ALA A 199 89.50 -57.74 28.01
CA ALA A 199 88.54 -58.73 28.51
C ALA A 199 87.85 -59.32 27.27
N PRO A 200 87.88 -60.64 27.07
CA PRO A 200 87.77 -61.23 25.75
C PRO A 200 86.37 -61.02 25.17
N ASN A 201 86.34 -60.72 23.86
CA ASN A 201 85.35 -61.32 22.98
C ASN A 201 85.51 -62.84 23.09
N GLY A 202 84.74 -63.45 24.00
CA GLY A 202 84.45 -64.86 24.07
C GLY A 202 82.97 -65.03 23.79
N ASP A 203 82.69 -65.52 22.57
CA ASP A 203 81.40 -65.87 21.93
C ASP A 203 80.67 -64.76 21.15
#